data_AF-A0A2V7QVC0-F1
#
_entry.id   AF-A0A2V7QVC0-F1
#
_cell.length_a   1.000
_cell.length_b   1.000
_cell.length_c   1.000
_cell.angle_alpha   90.00
_cell.angle_beta   90.00
_cell.angle_gamma   90.00
#
_symmetry.space_group_name_H-M   'P 1'
#
loop_
_entity.id
_entity.type
_entity.pdbx_description
1 polymer ?
#
loop_
_entity_poly.entity_id
_entity_poly.type
_entity_poly.pdbx_seq_one_letter_code
_entity_poly.pdbx_strand_id
1 'polypeptide(L)'
;MDGSNGAMATAPVDASAPAGSSTATQCIPAKSPTPVTDADNDGVPDSVRFDYAGCVISRPLSIDPLSGTIDLIDPTKLVADHAVKRVFTDFKRITVKLLSGAKSSVTDNGVRQASHDGTTLRSSETNFRTDYVYPKGSTAEHVRTWESIFTADVAGSIMRDALLPSGTWSVNGTSSWTRGQRSYSLTVTTNPPLHYNATCTAAPRFDAGKITAVVVRNSTTMTVTIEFTACGVYTVTRS
;
A
#
# COMPACT_ATOMS: atom_id res chain seq x y z
N MET A 1 43.65 25.83 20.96
CA MET A 1 43.03 26.16 19.66
C MET A 1 42.44 24.86 19.16
N ASP A 2 41.14 24.73 19.37
CA ASP A 2 40.35 23.55 19.04
C ASP A 2 40.25 23.39 17.53
N GLY A 3 40.65 22.22 17.04
CA GLY A 3 40.56 21.82 15.64
C GLY A 3 39.86 20.47 15.54
N SER A 4 38.56 20.45 15.82
CA SER A 4 37.67 19.31 15.57
C SER A 4 37.48 19.16 14.06
N ASN A 5 38.29 18.32 13.42
CA ASN A 5 38.00 17.86 12.06
C ASN A 5 36.83 16.88 12.12
N GLY A 6 35.71 17.31 11.55
CA GLY A 6 34.45 16.59 11.51
C GLY A 6 34.59 15.20 10.89
N ALA A 7 34.27 14.20 11.69
CA ALA A 7 33.93 12.89 11.19
C ALA A 7 32.67 13.04 10.33
N MET A 8 32.80 12.85 9.02
CA MET A 8 31.64 12.63 8.16
C MET A 8 30.94 11.38 8.65
N ALA A 9 29.69 11.52 9.09
CA ALA A 9 28.82 10.41 9.39
C ALA A 9 28.55 9.66 8.09
N THR A 10 29.33 8.60 7.82
CA THR A 10 28.98 7.59 6.85
C THR A 10 27.68 6.95 7.31
N ALA A 11 26.62 7.10 6.52
CA ALA A 11 25.39 6.35 6.74
C ALA A 11 25.72 4.86 6.82
N PRO A 12 25.13 4.09 7.75
CA PRO A 12 25.34 2.66 7.79
C PRO A 12 24.78 2.05 6.50
N VAL A 13 25.68 1.59 5.64
CA VAL A 13 25.41 0.56 4.64
C VAL A 13 25.17 -0.72 5.40
N ASP A 14 23.96 -0.91 5.93
CA ASP A 14 23.48 -2.20 6.40
C ASP A 14 21.96 -2.25 6.39
N ALA A 15 21.44 -2.72 5.25
CA ALA A 15 20.21 -3.49 5.21
C ALA A 15 20.26 -4.51 4.07
N SER A 16 21.41 -5.17 3.84
CA SER A 16 21.39 -6.46 3.17
C SER A 16 20.96 -7.49 4.21
N ALA A 17 19.67 -7.81 4.24
CA ALA A 17 19.21 -9.03 4.90
C ALA A 17 20.05 -10.20 4.35
N PRO A 18 20.49 -11.16 5.20
CA PRO A 18 21.14 -12.35 4.69
C PRO A 18 20.20 -12.98 3.67
N ALA A 19 20.70 -13.26 2.46
CA ALA A 19 20.01 -14.09 1.49
C ALA A 19 19.96 -15.52 2.05
N GLY A 20 19.06 -15.74 3.01
CA GLY A 20 18.56 -17.06 3.33
C GLY A 20 17.82 -17.54 2.11
N SER A 21 18.53 -18.24 1.22
CA SER A 21 17.93 -19.04 0.16
C SER A 21 17.06 -20.12 0.80
N SER A 22 15.82 -19.77 1.13
CA SER A 22 14.74 -20.75 1.13
C SER A 22 14.11 -20.64 -0.25
N THR A 23 14.60 -21.42 -1.21
CA THR A 23 13.90 -21.58 -2.50
C THR A 23 12.55 -22.19 -2.20
N ALA A 24 11.54 -21.33 -2.03
CA ALA A 24 10.17 -21.78 -2.04
C ALA A 24 9.91 -22.43 -3.39
N THR A 25 9.38 -23.65 -3.40
CA THR A 25 8.89 -24.26 -4.65
C THR A 25 7.88 -23.29 -5.26
N GLN A 26 8.13 -22.87 -6.49
CA GLN A 26 7.49 -21.71 -7.09
C GLN A 26 6.01 -22.00 -7.37
N CYS A 27 5.14 -21.19 -6.78
CA CYS A 27 3.75 -21.08 -7.20
C CYS A 27 3.68 -20.52 -8.62
N ILE A 28 3.09 -21.27 -9.56
CA ILE A 28 2.80 -20.79 -10.91
C ILE A 28 1.27 -20.79 -11.08
N PRO A 29 0.59 -19.64 -10.90
CA PRO A 29 -0.85 -19.57 -11.10
C PRO A 29 -1.20 -19.80 -12.57
N ALA A 30 -2.38 -20.37 -12.83
CA ALA A 30 -2.92 -20.44 -14.17
C ALA A 30 -3.24 -19.02 -14.67
N LYS A 31 -2.87 -18.71 -15.91
CA LYS A 31 -3.08 -17.40 -16.53
C LYS A 31 -4.09 -17.50 -17.68
N SER A 32 -5.03 -16.57 -17.75
CA SER A 32 -5.98 -16.50 -18.87
C SER A 32 -6.43 -15.05 -19.15
N PRO A 33 -6.61 -14.64 -20.41
CA PRO A 33 -6.39 -15.42 -21.64
C PRO A 33 -4.89 -15.67 -21.92
N THR A 34 -4.61 -16.54 -22.89
CA THR A 34 -3.26 -16.70 -23.48
C THR A 34 -3.44 -16.85 -25.00
N PRO A 35 -2.82 -15.99 -25.84
CA PRO A 35 -1.94 -14.88 -25.47
C PRO A 35 -2.69 -13.78 -24.69
N VAL A 36 -1.92 -12.98 -23.94
CA VAL A 36 -2.44 -11.79 -23.26
C VAL A 36 -2.27 -10.61 -24.21
N THR A 37 -3.33 -9.83 -24.37
CA THR A 37 -3.30 -8.59 -25.16
C THR A 37 -2.82 -7.44 -24.29
N ASP A 38 -2.01 -6.58 -24.90
CA ASP A 38 -1.57 -5.27 -24.41
C ASP A 38 -1.67 -4.34 -25.63
N ALA A 39 -2.77 -3.59 -25.73
CA ALA A 39 -3.15 -2.88 -26.95
C ALA A 39 -2.39 -1.57 -27.17
N ASP A 40 -1.91 -0.92 -26.11
CA ASP A 40 -1.11 0.30 -26.20
C ASP A 40 0.40 0.09 -25.95
N ASN A 41 0.81 -1.14 -25.59
CA ASN A 41 2.19 -1.57 -25.37
C ASN A 41 2.88 -0.87 -24.19
N ASP A 42 2.13 -0.56 -23.13
CA ASP A 42 2.68 0.01 -21.91
C ASP A 42 3.14 -1.06 -20.90
N GLY A 43 2.94 -2.34 -21.19
CA GLY A 43 3.33 -3.45 -20.33
C GLY A 43 2.33 -3.77 -19.21
N VAL A 44 1.20 -3.07 -19.15
CA VAL A 44 0.01 -3.48 -18.41
C VAL A 44 -0.93 -4.20 -19.39
N PRO A 45 -1.35 -5.43 -19.09
CA PRO A 45 -2.25 -6.15 -19.98
C PRO A 45 -3.67 -5.56 -19.95
N ASP A 46 -4.34 -5.52 -21.10
CA ASP A 46 -5.75 -5.12 -21.25
C ASP A 46 -6.65 -5.79 -20.21
N SER A 47 -6.40 -7.08 -19.98
CA SER A 47 -7.01 -7.90 -18.93
C SER A 47 -6.33 -9.26 -18.89
N VAL A 48 -5.87 -9.67 -17.72
CA VAL A 48 -5.43 -11.05 -17.46
C VAL A 48 -5.84 -11.48 -16.06
N ARG A 49 -6.34 -12.70 -15.95
CA ARG A 49 -6.65 -13.39 -14.71
C ARG A 49 -5.51 -14.31 -14.31
N PHE A 50 -5.10 -14.22 -13.06
CA PHE A 50 -4.27 -15.20 -12.40
C PHE A 50 -5.13 -16.02 -11.43
N ASP A 51 -5.26 -17.32 -11.68
CA ASP A 51 -5.94 -18.27 -10.81
C ASP A 51 -4.93 -19.07 -10.01
N TYR A 52 -5.03 -18.96 -8.69
CA TYR A 52 -4.12 -19.57 -7.72
C TYR A 52 -4.62 -20.93 -7.23
N ALA A 53 -5.67 -21.51 -7.81
CA ALA A 53 -6.15 -22.84 -7.44
C ALA A 53 -5.01 -23.89 -7.46
N GLY A 54 -4.86 -24.61 -6.35
CA GLY A 54 -3.84 -25.66 -6.19
C GLY A 54 -2.41 -25.14 -6.01
N CYS A 55 -2.19 -23.82 -5.95
CA CYS A 55 -0.87 -23.26 -5.69
C CYS A 55 -0.45 -23.47 -4.23
N VAL A 56 0.81 -23.85 -4.03
CA VAL A 56 1.42 -24.03 -2.71
C VAL A 56 2.82 -23.44 -2.70
N ILE A 57 3.10 -22.57 -1.73
CA ILE A 57 4.44 -22.03 -1.48
C ILE A 57 5.01 -22.74 -0.24
N SER A 58 6.12 -23.46 -0.42
CA SER A 58 6.80 -24.14 0.70
C SER A 58 7.86 -23.25 1.33
N ARG A 59 7.92 -23.21 2.67
CA ARG A 59 8.97 -22.56 3.46
C ARG A 59 9.53 -23.55 4.49
N PRO A 60 10.72 -23.32 5.08
CA PRO A 60 11.34 -24.30 5.98
C PRO A 60 10.48 -24.74 7.17
N LEU A 61 9.64 -23.85 7.71
CA LEU A 61 8.81 -24.11 8.90
C LEU A 61 7.31 -23.88 8.65
N SER A 62 6.91 -23.67 7.40
CA SER A 62 5.51 -23.47 7.05
C SER A 62 5.21 -23.79 5.59
N ILE A 63 3.96 -24.11 5.30
CA ILE A 63 3.46 -24.22 3.93
C ILE A 63 2.35 -23.17 3.78
N ASP A 64 2.37 -22.47 2.65
CA ASP A 64 1.38 -21.46 2.31
C ASP A 64 0.56 -21.86 1.07
N PRO A 65 -0.56 -22.61 1.21
CA PRO A 65 -1.50 -22.78 0.12
C PRO A 65 -2.13 -21.45 -0.28
N LEU A 66 -2.21 -21.20 -1.59
CA LEU A 66 -2.92 -20.08 -2.19
C LEU A 66 -4.16 -20.58 -2.94
N SER A 67 -5.18 -19.74 -3.03
CA SER A 67 -6.37 -19.96 -3.86
C SER A 67 -7.03 -18.63 -4.23
N GLY A 68 -8.07 -18.68 -5.05
CA GLY A 68 -8.77 -17.48 -5.54
C GLY A 68 -8.04 -16.83 -6.71
N THR A 69 -8.49 -15.65 -7.11
CA THR A 69 -8.00 -14.99 -8.33
C THR A 69 -7.58 -13.55 -8.10
N ILE A 70 -6.63 -13.12 -8.94
CA ILE A 70 -6.29 -11.71 -9.11
C ILE A 70 -6.42 -11.38 -10.59
N ASP A 71 -7.28 -10.44 -10.94
CA ASP A 71 -7.33 -9.85 -12.27
C ASP A 71 -6.44 -8.61 -12.32
N LEU A 72 -5.55 -8.56 -13.32
CA LEU A 72 -4.75 -7.39 -13.67
C LEU A 72 -5.37 -6.80 -14.93
N ILE A 73 -5.83 -5.55 -14.84
CA ILE A 73 -6.61 -4.88 -15.87
C ILE A 73 -6.00 -3.51 -16.10
N ASP A 74 -5.66 -3.21 -17.34
CA ASP A 74 -5.48 -1.85 -17.80
C ASP A 74 -6.87 -1.15 -17.92
N PRO A 75 -7.14 -0.11 -17.11
CA PRO A 75 -8.40 0.63 -17.18
C PRO A 75 -8.49 1.57 -18.40
N THR A 76 -7.38 1.83 -19.08
CA THR A 76 -7.19 2.85 -20.12
C THR A 76 -6.71 2.32 -21.47
N LYS A 77 -6.38 1.03 -21.64
CA LYS A 77 -6.22 0.14 -22.84
C LYS A 77 -5.65 0.66 -24.17
N LEU A 78 -6.03 1.87 -24.56
CA LEU A 78 -5.62 2.55 -25.78
C LEU A 78 -4.68 3.72 -25.46
N VAL A 79 -4.28 3.89 -24.20
CA VAL A 79 -3.51 5.04 -23.71
C VAL A 79 -2.38 4.51 -22.84
N ALA A 80 -1.15 4.57 -23.36
CA ALA A 80 0.05 4.09 -22.68
C ALA A 80 0.41 4.97 -21.47
N ASP A 81 -0.33 4.81 -20.37
CA ASP A 81 -0.20 5.56 -19.11
C ASP A 81 0.19 4.68 -17.91
N HIS A 82 0.40 3.39 -18.15
CA HIS A 82 0.74 2.36 -17.17
C HIS A 82 -0.29 2.26 -16.03
N ALA A 83 -1.52 2.72 -16.24
CA ALA A 83 -2.56 2.60 -15.25
C ALA A 83 -2.91 1.13 -15.04
N VAL A 84 -3.07 0.74 -13.78
CA VAL A 84 -3.27 -0.65 -13.42
C VAL A 84 -4.37 -0.77 -12.38
N LYS A 85 -5.37 -1.59 -12.70
CA LYS A 85 -6.42 -2.04 -11.81
C LYS A 85 -6.17 -3.50 -11.44
N ARG A 86 -6.23 -3.78 -10.14
CA ARG A 86 -6.11 -5.14 -9.58
C ARG A 86 -7.43 -5.48 -8.89
N VAL A 87 -8.08 -6.55 -9.32
CA VAL A 87 -9.31 -7.06 -8.69
C VAL A 87 -9.00 -8.37 -8.00
N PHE A 88 -9.21 -8.41 -6.69
CA PHE A 88 -9.00 -9.58 -5.85
C PHE A 88 -10.36 -10.25 -5.63
N THR A 89 -10.45 -11.53 -6.00
CA THR A 89 -11.65 -12.35 -5.78
C THR A 89 -11.27 -13.57 -4.96
N ASP A 90 -11.65 -13.55 -3.69
CA ASP A 90 -11.35 -14.57 -2.69
C ASP A 90 -9.88 -15.00 -2.69
N PHE A 91 -8.97 -14.04 -2.93
CA PHE A 91 -7.54 -14.33 -2.97
C PHE A 91 -7.07 -14.68 -1.56
N LYS A 92 -6.84 -15.97 -1.33
CA LYS A 92 -6.66 -16.52 0.01
C LYS A 92 -5.28 -17.12 0.13
N ARG A 93 -4.57 -16.74 1.20
CA ARG A 93 -3.37 -17.41 1.69
C ARG A 93 -3.66 -18.08 3.01
N ILE A 94 -3.44 -19.38 3.09
CA ILE A 94 -3.43 -20.12 4.35
C ILE A 94 -1.97 -20.32 4.72
N THR A 95 -1.57 -20.04 5.95
CA THR A 95 -0.25 -20.41 6.48
C THR A 95 -0.42 -21.56 7.45
N VAL A 96 0.24 -22.68 7.17
CA VAL A 96 0.27 -23.88 8.01
C VAL A 96 1.66 -23.99 8.64
N LYS A 97 1.75 -23.91 9.97
CA LYS A 97 3.01 -24.08 10.71
C LYS A 97 3.34 -25.57 10.86
N LEU A 98 4.44 -26.02 10.30
CA LEU A 98 4.78 -27.46 10.22
C LEU A 98 4.95 -28.11 11.59
N LEU A 99 5.58 -27.41 12.54
CA LEU A 99 5.85 -27.96 13.88
C LEU A 99 4.60 -28.10 14.76
N SER A 100 3.64 -27.20 14.60
CA SER A 100 2.47 -27.10 15.49
C SER A 100 1.16 -27.53 14.84
N GLY A 101 1.13 -27.68 13.51
CA GLY A 101 -0.10 -27.84 12.74
C GLY A 101 -1.02 -26.61 12.70
N ALA A 102 -0.67 -25.53 13.42
CA ALA A 102 -1.47 -24.32 13.52
C ALA A 102 -1.70 -23.67 12.13
N LYS A 103 -2.94 -23.23 11.89
CA LYS A 103 -3.35 -22.62 10.62
C LYS A 103 -3.86 -21.20 10.84
N SER A 104 -3.36 -20.26 10.05
CA SER A 104 -3.96 -18.93 9.91
C SER A 104 -4.28 -18.68 8.45
N SER A 105 -5.26 -17.82 8.15
CA SER A 105 -5.48 -17.39 6.78
C SER A 105 -5.74 -15.90 6.67
N VAL A 106 -5.44 -15.38 5.49
CA VAL A 106 -5.80 -14.04 5.04
C VAL A 106 -6.52 -14.21 3.70
N THR A 107 -7.70 -13.61 3.56
CA THR A 107 -8.45 -13.57 2.29
C THR A 107 -8.66 -12.12 1.90
N ASP A 108 -8.21 -11.75 0.71
CA ASP A 108 -8.37 -10.41 0.15
C ASP A 108 -9.46 -10.38 -0.93
N ASN A 109 -10.33 -9.37 -0.85
CA ASN A 109 -11.43 -9.12 -1.78
C ASN A 109 -11.51 -7.63 -2.09
N GLY A 110 -11.73 -7.26 -3.36
CA GLY A 110 -11.96 -5.88 -3.76
C GLY A 110 -10.95 -5.35 -4.76
N VAL A 111 -10.88 -4.02 -4.90
CA VAL A 111 -10.17 -3.37 -6.00
C VAL A 111 -9.06 -2.48 -5.48
N ARG A 112 -7.89 -2.55 -6.14
CA ARG A 112 -6.83 -1.55 -6.05
C ARG A 112 -6.60 -0.94 -7.41
N GLN A 113 -6.32 0.35 -7.46
CA GLN A 113 -5.89 1.02 -8.68
C GLN A 113 -4.65 1.85 -8.41
N ALA A 114 -3.80 1.95 -9.42
CA ALA A 114 -2.72 2.92 -9.45
C ALA A 114 -2.61 3.48 -10.87
N SER A 115 -2.29 4.75 -10.99
CA SER A 115 -2.00 5.39 -12.26
C SER A 115 -0.99 6.51 -12.04
N HIS A 116 -0.25 6.87 -13.07
CA HIS A 116 0.64 7.99 -13.01
C HIS A 116 0.75 8.70 -14.36
N ASP A 117 1.08 9.97 -14.32
CA ASP A 117 1.55 10.72 -15.47
C ASP A 117 2.69 11.65 -15.02
N GLY A 118 3.16 12.53 -15.92
CA GLY A 118 4.22 13.48 -15.59
C GLY A 118 3.84 14.52 -14.51
N THR A 119 2.59 14.57 -14.07
CA THR A 119 2.04 15.57 -13.14
C THR A 119 1.42 14.92 -11.89
N THR A 120 0.81 13.75 -12.02
CA THR A 120 0.00 13.14 -10.96
C THR A 120 0.45 11.71 -10.67
N LEU A 121 0.53 11.34 -9.40
CA LEU A 121 0.57 9.95 -8.93
C LEU A 121 -0.73 9.64 -8.19
N ARG A 122 -1.44 8.60 -8.59
CA ARG A 122 -2.68 8.18 -7.94
C ARG A 122 -2.60 6.73 -7.49
N SER A 123 -3.09 6.47 -6.29
CA SER A 123 -3.36 5.13 -5.79
C SER A 123 -4.70 5.13 -5.07
N SER A 124 -5.49 4.09 -5.28
CA SER A 124 -6.75 3.92 -4.57
C SER A 124 -7.04 2.47 -4.23
N GLU A 125 -7.86 2.30 -3.21
CA GLU A 125 -8.50 1.05 -2.83
C GLU A 125 -9.99 1.33 -2.66
N THR A 126 -10.85 0.49 -3.22
CA THR A 126 -12.31 0.68 -3.13
C THR A 126 -12.94 -0.55 -2.50
N ASN A 127 -13.56 -0.37 -1.34
CA ASN A 127 -14.21 -1.43 -0.56
C ASN A 127 -13.32 -2.67 -0.43
N PHE A 128 -12.02 -2.45 -0.26
CA PHE A 128 -11.06 -3.53 -0.16
C PHE A 128 -11.21 -4.19 1.19
N ARG A 129 -11.55 -5.47 1.20
CA ARG A 129 -11.80 -6.28 2.38
C ARG A 129 -10.66 -7.29 2.55
N THR A 130 -10.15 -7.39 3.77
CA THR A 130 -9.26 -8.46 4.19
C THR A 130 -9.87 -9.20 5.38
N ASP A 131 -10.15 -10.48 5.20
CA ASP A 131 -10.60 -11.39 6.26
C ASP A 131 -9.42 -12.17 6.84
N TYR A 132 -9.38 -12.26 8.16
CA TYR A 132 -8.34 -12.95 8.92
C TYR A 132 -8.95 -14.12 9.66
N VAL A 133 -8.27 -15.27 9.63
CA VAL A 133 -8.49 -16.40 10.53
C VAL A 133 -7.19 -16.64 11.29
N TYR A 134 -7.23 -16.57 12.61
CA TYR A 134 -6.07 -16.79 13.46
C TYR A 134 -5.93 -18.28 13.85
N PRO A 135 -4.76 -18.72 14.35
CA PRO A 135 -4.50 -20.11 14.76
C PRO A 135 -5.53 -20.78 15.66
N LYS A 136 -6.23 -20.01 16.50
CA LYS A 136 -7.25 -20.49 17.43
C LYS A 136 -8.69 -20.34 16.89
N GLY A 137 -8.85 -20.13 15.59
CA GLY A 137 -10.14 -19.98 14.93
C GLY A 137 -10.82 -18.62 15.08
N SER A 138 -10.31 -17.72 15.95
CA SER A 138 -10.83 -16.36 16.01
C SER A 138 -10.66 -15.66 14.67
N THR A 139 -11.62 -14.80 14.30
CA THR A 139 -11.61 -14.07 13.04
C THR A 139 -11.45 -12.57 13.26
N ALA A 140 -11.00 -11.88 12.22
CA ALA A 140 -11.13 -10.44 12.11
C ALA A 140 -11.40 -10.03 10.66
N GLU A 141 -11.94 -8.84 10.46
CA GLU A 141 -12.21 -8.26 9.15
C GLU A 141 -11.63 -6.85 9.13
N HIS A 142 -11.03 -6.45 8.01
CA HIS A 142 -10.62 -5.08 7.71
C HIS A 142 -11.26 -4.66 6.39
N VAL A 143 -12.11 -3.63 6.40
CA VAL A 143 -12.62 -3.02 5.17
C VAL A 143 -12.00 -1.63 5.02
N ARG A 144 -11.51 -1.31 3.82
CA ARG A 144 -10.82 -0.05 3.56
C ARG A 144 -11.18 0.53 2.20
N THR A 145 -11.35 1.84 2.19
CA THR A 145 -11.56 2.65 0.99
C THR A 145 -10.64 3.85 1.11
N TRP A 146 -9.63 3.93 0.26
CA TRP A 146 -8.58 4.93 0.35
C TRP A 146 -8.29 5.52 -1.03
N GLU A 147 -7.93 6.79 -1.02
CA GLU A 147 -7.41 7.49 -2.18
C GLU A 147 -6.22 8.34 -1.74
N SER A 148 -5.15 8.26 -2.52
CA SER A 148 -3.95 9.05 -2.40
C SER A 148 -3.65 9.65 -3.78
N ILE A 149 -3.62 10.97 -3.86
CA ILE A 149 -3.29 11.72 -5.08
C ILE A 149 -2.18 12.69 -4.76
N PHE A 150 -1.03 12.52 -5.39
CA PHE A 150 0.03 13.52 -5.42
C PHE A 150 -0.04 14.27 -6.75
N THR A 151 0.02 15.60 -6.72
CA THR A 151 0.05 16.47 -7.89
C THR A 151 1.26 17.39 -7.79
N ALA A 152 2.20 17.28 -8.72
CA ALA A 152 3.39 18.11 -8.76
C ALA A 152 3.03 19.58 -9.01
N ASP A 153 3.78 20.50 -8.40
CA ASP A 153 3.59 21.95 -8.60
C ASP A 153 3.88 22.36 -10.04
N VAL A 154 4.83 21.66 -10.67
CA VAL A 154 5.20 21.85 -12.07
C VAL A 154 4.69 20.67 -12.87
N ALA A 155 3.73 20.90 -13.76
CA ALA A 155 3.21 19.87 -14.64
C ALA A 155 4.32 19.24 -15.49
N GLY A 156 4.30 17.91 -15.63
CA GLY A 156 5.32 17.16 -16.36
C GLY A 156 6.66 16.96 -15.62
N SER A 157 6.79 17.38 -14.36
CA SER A 157 8.05 17.27 -13.61
C SER A 157 8.27 15.93 -12.90
N ILE A 158 7.27 15.05 -12.87
CA ILE A 158 7.44 13.69 -12.37
C ILE A 158 8.15 12.86 -13.44
N MET A 159 9.31 12.33 -13.07
CA MET A 159 10.15 11.52 -13.94
C MET A 159 10.42 10.16 -13.30
N ARG A 160 10.46 9.11 -14.14
CA ARG A 160 10.86 7.77 -13.70
C ARG A 160 12.29 7.83 -13.14
N ASP A 161 12.53 7.09 -12.05
CA ASP A 161 13.83 6.95 -11.39
C ASP A 161 14.46 8.27 -10.87
N ALA A 162 13.67 9.34 -10.78
CA ALA A 162 14.07 10.62 -10.19
C ALA A 162 13.45 10.83 -8.80
N LEU A 163 14.02 11.78 -8.04
CA LEU A 163 13.39 12.24 -6.81
C LEU A 163 12.05 12.91 -7.12
N LEU A 164 11.07 12.72 -6.23
CA LEU A 164 9.77 13.35 -6.34
C LEU A 164 9.93 14.89 -6.30
N PRO A 165 9.34 15.64 -7.26
CA PRO A 165 9.34 17.10 -7.23
C PRO A 165 8.46 17.62 -6.07
N SER A 166 8.49 18.92 -5.81
CA SER A 166 7.50 19.56 -4.91
C SER A 166 6.09 19.41 -5.48
N GLY A 167 5.10 19.34 -4.60
CA GLY A 167 3.71 19.13 -4.99
C GLY A 167 2.75 19.01 -3.83
N THR A 168 1.47 18.91 -4.15
CA THR A 168 0.41 18.70 -3.17
C THR A 168 0.02 17.23 -3.08
N TRP A 169 -0.19 16.73 -1.87
CA TRP A 169 -0.58 15.36 -1.57
C TRP A 169 -1.90 15.35 -0.82
N SER A 170 -2.91 14.76 -1.46
CA SER A 170 -4.22 14.53 -0.88
C SER A 170 -4.35 13.07 -0.48
N VAL A 171 -4.68 12.80 0.78
CA VAL A 171 -4.96 11.46 1.31
C VAL A 171 -6.30 11.48 2.00
N ASN A 172 -7.26 10.74 1.44
CA ASN A 172 -8.59 10.63 2.00
C ASN A 172 -9.01 9.17 2.02
N GLY A 173 -9.60 8.73 3.12
CA GLY A 173 -10.04 7.36 3.19
C GLY A 173 -10.61 6.95 4.53
N THR A 174 -11.10 5.74 4.53
CA THR A 174 -11.69 5.09 5.69
C THR A 174 -11.15 3.68 5.84
N SER A 175 -11.00 3.25 7.08
CA SER A 175 -10.74 1.87 7.45
C SER A 175 -11.69 1.47 8.57
N SER A 176 -12.30 0.30 8.49
CA SER A 176 -13.03 -0.32 9.58
C SER A 176 -12.42 -1.68 9.88
N TRP A 177 -12.32 -2.01 11.15
CA TRP A 177 -11.83 -3.29 11.60
C TRP A 177 -12.75 -3.86 12.65
N THR A 178 -13.03 -5.15 12.53
CA THR A 178 -13.87 -5.87 13.46
C THR A 178 -13.17 -7.14 13.89
N ARG A 179 -13.13 -7.42 15.19
CA ARG A 179 -12.64 -8.66 15.78
C ARG A 179 -13.53 -9.06 16.94
N GLY A 180 -14.42 -10.02 16.72
CA GLY A 180 -15.48 -10.35 17.67
C GLY A 180 -16.33 -9.12 17.98
N GLN A 181 -16.49 -8.79 19.26
CA GLN A 181 -17.24 -7.59 19.70
C GLN A 181 -16.41 -6.29 19.67
N ARG A 182 -15.13 -6.35 19.29
CA ARG A 182 -14.26 -5.16 19.24
C ARG A 182 -14.25 -4.60 17.83
N SER A 183 -14.52 -3.31 17.70
CA SER A 183 -14.38 -2.61 16.43
C SER A 183 -13.55 -1.33 16.57
N TYR A 184 -12.88 -0.96 15.49
CA TYR A 184 -12.36 0.39 15.30
C TYR A 184 -12.75 0.89 13.90
N SER A 185 -13.00 2.19 13.77
CA SER A 185 -12.99 2.87 12.48
C SER A 185 -11.98 4.00 12.50
N LEU A 186 -11.43 4.30 11.33
CA LEU A 186 -10.53 5.39 11.05
C LEU A 186 -11.06 6.11 9.81
N THR A 187 -11.13 7.42 9.88
CA THR A 187 -11.33 8.29 8.72
C THR A 187 -10.15 9.24 8.68
N VAL A 188 -9.46 9.34 7.54
CA VAL A 188 -8.40 10.32 7.32
C VAL A 188 -8.82 11.25 6.20
N THR A 189 -8.51 12.53 6.38
CA THR A 189 -8.67 13.56 5.37
C THR A 189 -7.46 14.49 5.38
N THR A 190 -7.10 15.01 4.21
CA THR A 190 -6.14 16.10 4.10
C THR A 190 -6.82 17.32 3.48
N ASN A 191 -7.17 18.28 4.32
CA ASN A 191 -7.84 19.50 3.87
C ASN A 191 -7.44 20.68 4.76
N PRO A 192 -6.58 21.61 4.29
CA PRO A 192 -5.96 21.62 2.96
C PRO A 192 -5.03 20.42 2.70
N PRO A 193 -4.82 20.01 1.43
CA PRO A 193 -3.82 19.00 1.06
C PRO A 193 -2.44 19.31 1.63
N LEU A 194 -1.62 18.27 1.82
CA LEU A 194 -0.25 18.42 2.30
C LEU A 194 0.64 18.92 1.18
N HIS A 195 1.36 20.02 1.37
CA HIS A 195 2.33 20.47 0.38
C HIS A 195 3.69 19.87 0.72
N TYR A 196 4.13 18.90 -0.09
CA TYR A 196 5.47 18.33 -0.04
C TYR A 196 6.43 19.28 -0.76
N ASN A 197 7.52 19.63 -0.09
CA ASN A 197 8.53 20.49 -0.67
C ASN A 197 9.87 19.75 -0.72
N ALA A 198 10.34 19.49 -1.94
CA ALA A 198 11.56 18.74 -2.21
C ALA A 198 12.83 19.44 -1.67
N THR A 199 12.77 20.74 -1.41
CA THR A 199 13.88 21.53 -0.85
C THR A 199 13.95 21.46 0.67
N CYS A 200 12.89 20.98 1.35
CA CYS A 200 12.92 20.82 2.80
C CYS A 200 14.00 19.80 3.21
N THR A 201 14.87 20.22 4.12
CA THR A 201 15.91 19.35 4.70
C THR A 201 15.44 18.62 5.96
N ALA A 202 14.42 19.15 6.64
CA ALA A 202 13.78 18.52 7.79
C ALA A 202 12.64 17.57 7.37
N ALA A 203 12.53 16.42 8.05
CA ALA A 203 11.39 15.51 7.91
C ALA A 203 10.34 15.79 9.02
N PRO A 204 9.03 15.65 8.75
CA PRO A 204 8.41 15.38 7.45
C PRO A 204 8.64 16.54 6.47
N ARG A 205 8.89 16.26 5.18
CA ARG A 205 9.14 17.29 4.15
C ARG A 205 7.86 18.00 3.68
N PHE A 206 6.95 18.28 4.61
CA PHE A 206 5.79 19.12 4.36
C PHE A 206 6.04 20.49 4.96
N ASP A 207 5.72 21.53 4.21
CA ASP A 207 5.79 22.92 4.67
C ASP A 207 4.41 23.56 4.87
N ALA A 208 3.36 22.93 4.36
CA ALA A 208 1.98 23.34 4.58
C ALA A 208 1.02 22.14 4.52
N GLY A 209 -0.21 22.37 4.98
CA GLY A 209 -1.31 21.42 4.87
C GLY A 209 -1.74 20.82 6.20
N LYS A 210 -2.82 20.05 6.17
CA LYS A 210 -3.43 19.52 7.40
C LYS A 210 -3.92 18.10 7.21
N ILE A 211 -3.58 17.22 8.14
CA ILE A 211 -4.14 15.87 8.28
C ILE A 211 -5.16 15.89 9.41
N THR A 212 -6.36 15.40 9.16
CA THR A 212 -7.35 15.11 10.20
C THR A 212 -7.68 13.63 10.19
N ALA A 213 -7.39 12.96 11.29
CA ALA A 213 -7.69 11.55 11.53
C ALA A 213 -8.75 11.43 12.62
N VAL A 214 -9.91 10.87 12.28
CA VAL A 214 -10.98 10.57 13.23
C VAL A 214 -10.97 9.07 13.48
N VAL A 215 -10.81 8.68 14.74
CA VAL A 215 -10.83 7.29 15.18
C VAL A 215 -12.06 7.08 16.05
N VAL A 216 -12.87 6.07 15.74
CA VAL A 216 -13.96 5.62 16.61
C VAL A 216 -13.63 4.23 17.12
N ARG A 217 -13.61 4.05 18.44
CA ARG A 217 -13.37 2.75 19.08
C ARG A 217 -14.33 2.58 20.25
N ASN A 218 -15.10 1.49 20.25
CA ASN A 218 -16.10 1.20 21.29
C ASN A 218 -17.01 2.43 21.58
N SER A 219 -17.51 3.08 20.53
CA SER A 219 -18.34 4.30 20.62
C SER A 219 -17.65 5.55 21.18
N THR A 220 -16.34 5.49 21.46
CA THR A 220 -15.53 6.67 21.78
C THR A 220 -14.91 7.21 20.50
N THR A 221 -15.15 8.49 20.22
CA THR A 221 -14.52 9.19 19.11
C THR A 221 -13.32 9.97 19.61
N MET A 222 -12.20 9.89 18.89
CA MET A 222 -11.03 10.73 19.07
C MET A 222 -10.67 11.35 17.72
N THR A 223 -10.45 12.66 17.70
CA THR A 223 -9.94 13.36 16.53
C THR A 223 -8.49 13.73 16.78
N VAL A 224 -7.62 13.44 15.82
CA VAL A 224 -6.23 13.88 15.80
C VAL A 224 -6.05 14.78 14.59
N THR A 225 -5.62 16.01 14.82
CA THR A 225 -5.28 16.94 13.74
C THR A 225 -3.79 17.23 13.79
N ILE A 226 -3.14 17.13 12.64
CA ILE A 226 -1.74 17.52 12.42
C ILE A 226 -1.72 18.63 11.38
N GLU A 227 -1.23 19.80 11.73
CA GLU A 227 -1.16 20.95 10.83
C GLU A 227 0.29 21.39 10.65
N PHE A 228 0.73 21.45 9.39
CA PHE A 228 2.07 21.85 8.98
C PHE A 228 2.07 23.34 8.62
N THR A 229 3.07 24.07 9.09
CA THR A 229 3.18 25.52 8.89
C THR A 229 4.53 25.99 8.35
N ALA A 230 5.54 25.11 8.38
CA ALA A 230 6.83 25.27 7.72
C ALA A 230 7.50 23.90 7.57
N CYS A 231 8.62 23.81 6.82
CA CYS A 231 9.35 22.55 6.59
C CYS A 231 9.56 21.75 7.89
N GLY A 232 8.85 20.63 8.03
CA GLY A 232 8.95 19.75 9.20
C GLY A 232 8.39 20.32 10.51
N VAL A 233 7.81 21.52 10.48
CA VAL A 233 7.19 22.18 11.63
C VAL A 233 5.70 21.92 11.59
N TYR A 234 5.19 21.30 12.66
CA TYR A 234 3.78 20.96 12.79
C TYR A 234 3.28 21.06 14.22
N THR A 235 1.98 21.22 14.35
CA THR A 235 1.27 21.09 15.64
C THR A 235 0.39 19.84 15.62
N VAL A 236 0.15 19.26 16.79
CA VAL A 236 -0.75 18.13 16.95
C VAL A 236 -1.80 18.47 18.00
N THR A 237 -3.07 18.37 17.64
CA THR A 237 -4.19 18.50 18.57
C THR A 237 -4.99 17.21 18.66
N ARG A 238 -5.58 16.97 19.82
CA ARG A 238 -6.40 15.79 20.12
C ARG A 238 -7.68 16.22 20.83
N SER A 239 -8.83 15.74 20.36
CA SER A 239 -10.14 16.01 20.97
C SER A 239 -11.05 14.79 20.94
#